data_AF-A0A9D1IZE5-F1
#
_entry.id   AF-A0A9D1IZE5-F1
#
_cell.length_a   1.000
_cell.length_b   1.000
_cell.length_c   1.000
_cell.angle_alpha   90.00
_cell.angle_beta   90.00
_cell.angle_gamma   90.00
#
_symmetry.space_group_name_H-M   'P 1'
#
loop_
_entity.id
_entity.type
_entity.pdbx_description
1 polymer ?
#
loop_
_entity_poly.entity_id
_entity_poly.type
_entity_poly.pdbx_seq_one_letter_code
_entity_poly.pdbx_strand_id
1 'polypeptide(L)'
;MDDFGDKLNAILNDPAALSRIGELAKSVMGGEAERGEPEPELDPGLISRVMGLLKRNGVKSEERALLEAMKPFLSERRREKMDKAMKLARLAGLAGIAAAEFGLGEKEEGDV
;
A
#
# COMPACT_ATOMS: atom_id res chain seq x y z
N MET A 1 -17.43 8.69 -30.01
CA MET A 1 -16.91 8.25 -28.70
C MET A 1 -16.23 6.93 -28.99
N ASP A 2 -15.02 6.98 -29.54
CA ASP A 2 -14.37 5.82 -30.18
C ASP A 2 -12.89 5.68 -29.76
N ASP A 3 -12.32 6.74 -29.17
CA ASP A 3 -10.91 6.82 -28.78
C ASP A 3 -10.44 5.69 -27.84
N PHE A 4 -11.34 5.17 -26.99
CA PHE A 4 -11.00 4.07 -26.09
C PHE A 4 -10.94 2.72 -26.84
N GLY A 5 -11.91 2.49 -27.74
CA GLY A 5 -11.94 1.28 -28.57
C GLY A 5 -10.77 1.23 -29.55
N ASP A 6 -10.44 2.37 -30.16
CA ASP A 6 -9.31 2.49 -31.08
C ASP A 6 -7.96 2.24 -30.40
N LYS A 7 -7.80 2.73 -29.16
CA LYS A 7 -6.60 2.46 -28.35
C LYS A 7 -6.51 1.00 -27.91
N LEU A 8 -7.63 0.38 -27.56
CA LEU A 8 -7.66 -1.04 -27.23
C LEU A 8 -7.28 -1.88 -28.46
N ASN A 9 -7.84 -1.55 -29.61
CA ASN A 9 -7.53 -2.22 -30.87
C ASN A 9 -6.06 -2.01 -31.25
N ALA A 10 -5.50 -0.82 -31.04
CA ALA A 10 -4.07 -0.56 -31.27
C ALA A 10 -3.16 -1.41 -30.35
N ILE A 11 -3.52 -1.55 -29.07
CA ILE A 11 -2.79 -2.39 -28.11
C ILE A 11 -2.92 -3.88 -28.48
N LEU A 12 -4.10 -4.31 -28.94
CA LEU A 12 -4.34 -5.69 -29.36
C LEU A 12 -3.63 -6.05 -30.68
N ASN A 13 -3.44 -5.09 -31.57
CA ASN A 13 -2.69 -5.28 -32.82
C ASN A 13 -1.17 -5.13 -32.65
N ASP A 14 -0.69 -4.69 -31.49
CA ASP A 14 0.74 -4.57 -31.19
C ASP A 14 1.23 -5.72 -30.28
N PRO A 15 1.92 -6.73 -30.83
CA PRO A 15 2.45 -7.85 -30.05
C PRO A 15 3.50 -7.44 -29.01
N ALA A 16 4.19 -6.31 -29.20
CA ALA A 16 5.13 -5.78 -28.22
C ALA A 16 4.40 -5.13 -27.04
N ALA A 17 3.26 -4.47 -27.28
CA ALA A 17 2.42 -3.92 -26.22
C ALA A 17 1.79 -5.03 -25.37
N LEU A 18 1.30 -6.10 -26.00
CA LEU A 18 0.78 -7.28 -25.30
C LEU A 18 1.83 -7.95 -24.42
N SER A 19 3.07 -8.08 -24.91
CA SER A 19 4.18 -8.66 -24.14
C SER A 19 4.47 -7.87 -22.86
N ARG A 20 4.47 -6.53 -22.93
CA ARG A 20 4.67 -5.66 -21.77
C ARG A 20 3.54 -5.78 -20.76
N ILE A 21 2.29 -5.88 -21.23
CA ILE A 21 1.13 -6.12 -20.36
C ILE A 21 1.25 -7.50 -19.71
N GLY A 22 1.69 -8.52 -20.44
CA GLY A 22 1.94 -9.86 -19.93
C GLY A 22 3.06 -9.90 -18.88
N GLU A 23 4.17 -9.19 -19.11
CA GLU A 23 5.26 -9.05 -18.15
C GLU A 23 4.84 -8.30 -16.89
N LEU A 24 4.08 -7.22 -17.05
CA LEU A 24 3.50 -6.49 -15.92
C LEU A 24 2.51 -7.36 -15.16
N ALA A 25 1.61 -8.05 -15.85
CA ALA A 25 0.66 -8.98 -15.26
C ALA A 25 1.39 -10.13 -14.56
N LYS A 26 2.43 -10.71 -15.14
CA LYS A 26 3.27 -11.74 -14.52
C LYS A 26 4.05 -11.20 -13.32
N SER A 27 4.51 -9.95 -13.38
CA SER A 27 5.18 -9.31 -12.25
C SER A 27 4.21 -9.04 -11.11
N VAL A 28 2.95 -8.70 -11.41
CA VAL A 28 1.88 -8.40 -10.44
C VAL A 28 1.30 -9.68 -9.86
N MET A 29 1.08 -10.67 -10.71
CA MET A 29 0.48 -11.96 -10.36
C MET A 29 1.48 -12.91 -9.72
N GLY A 30 2.76 -12.53 -9.59
CA GLY A 30 3.80 -13.39 -9.03
C GLY A 30 4.01 -14.59 -9.94
N GLY A 31 4.85 -14.43 -10.95
CA GLY A 31 5.04 -15.45 -11.97
C GLY A 31 5.56 -16.79 -11.43
N GLU A 32 4.63 -17.68 -11.06
CA GLU A 32 4.68 -19.13 -11.22
C GLU A 32 3.23 -19.63 -11.20
N ALA A 33 2.71 -20.02 -12.37
CA ALA A 33 1.42 -20.69 -12.44
C ALA A 33 1.64 -22.16 -12.08
N GLU A 34 1.73 -22.48 -10.80
CA GLU A 34 1.35 -23.80 -10.31
C GLU A 34 -0.04 -23.72 -9.69
N ARG A 35 -0.89 -24.64 -10.15
CA ARG A 35 -2.31 -24.76 -9.80
C ARG A 35 -2.45 -25.03 -8.30
N GLY A 36 -3.20 -24.19 -7.60
CA GLY A 36 -3.67 -24.44 -6.24
C GLY A 36 -4.77 -23.45 -5.88
N GLU A 37 -5.82 -23.95 -5.23
CA GLU A 37 -7.06 -23.24 -4.86
C GLU A 37 -6.84 -21.96 -4.03
N PRO A 38 -7.81 -21.03 -4.01
CA PRO A 38 -7.69 -19.78 -3.29
C PRO A 38 -8.00 -20.01 -1.81
N GLU A 39 -6.99 -20.35 -1.02
CA GLU A 39 -7.01 -19.99 0.40
C GLU A 39 -6.53 -18.54 0.54
N PRO A 40 -7.09 -17.74 1.45
CA PRO A 40 -6.62 -16.38 1.69
C PRO A 40 -5.31 -16.45 2.49
N GLU A 41 -4.28 -17.05 1.93
CA GLU A 41 -2.92 -16.85 2.37
C GLU A 41 -2.55 -15.43 1.94
N LEU A 42 -2.43 -14.54 2.93
CA LEU A 42 -1.95 -13.19 2.71
C LEU A 42 -0.50 -13.29 2.23
N ASP A 43 -0.31 -13.35 0.91
CA ASP A 43 1.00 -13.44 0.27
C ASP A 43 1.91 -12.31 0.80
N PRO A 44 3.03 -12.65 1.46
CA PRO A 44 4.00 -11.68 1.97
C PRO A 44 4.50 -10.72 0.89
N GLY A 45 4.56 -11.17 -0.37
CA GLY A 45 4.92 -10.34 -1.52
C GLY A 45 3.86 -9.29 -1.82
N LEU A 46 2.59 -9.66 -1.74
CA LEU A 46 1.45 -8.77 -1.92
C LEU A 46 1.38 -7.74 -0.78
N ILE A 47 1.60 -8.17 0.46
CA ILE A 47 1.73 -7.26 1.62
C ILE A 47 2.87 -6.27 1.39
N SER A 48 4.04 -6.74 0.96
CA SER A 48 5.21 -5.87 0.74
C SER A 48 4.99 -4.84 -0.37
N ARG A 49 4.26 -5.23 -1.42
CA ARG A 49 3.92 -4.35 -2.55
C ARG A 49 2.84 -3.34 -2.18
N VAL A 50 1.81 -3.77 -1.47
CA VAL A 50 0.80 -2.91 -0.86
C VAL A 50 1.52 -1.92 0.04
N MET A 51 2.35 -2.37 0.98
CA MET A 51 3.11 -1.53 1.91
C MET A 51 4.06 -0.55 1.20
N GLY A 52 4.70 -0.95 0.10
CA GLY A 52 5.53 -0.07 -0.73
C GLY A 52 4.74 1.03 -1.48
N LEU A 53 3.56 0.70 -2.01
CA LEU A 53 2.65 1.68 -2.62
C LEU A 53 2.07 2.63 -1.58
N LEU A 54 1.72 2.07 -0.43
CA LEU A 54 1.29 2.77 0.76
C LEU A 54 2.36 3.83 1.17
N LYS A 55 3.62 3.39 1.27
CA LYS A 55 4.76 4.26 1.61
C LYS A 55 4.99 5.37 0.58
N ARG A 56 4.61 5.17 -0.69
CA ARG A 56 4.74 6.16 -1.77
C ARG A 56 3.58 7.17 -1.84
N ASN A 57 2.35 6.78 -1.51
CA ASN A 57 1.16 7.58 -1.87
C ASN A 57 0.32 8.11 -0.70
N GLY A 58 0.71 7.95 0.57
CA GLY A 58 0.05 8.67 1.67
C GLY A 58 -0.98 7.86 2.46
N VAL A 59 -0.56 6.70 2.93
CA VAL A 59 -1.20 5.82 3.93
C VAL A 59 -1.98 6.49 5.06
N LYS A 60 -1.57 7.66 5.51
CA LYS A 60 -2.05 8.19 6.80
C LYS A 60 -3.48 8.70 6.75
N SER A 61 -4.04 8.97 5.57
CA SER A 61 -5.38 9.55 5.42
C SER A 61 -6.45 8.47 5.37
N GLU A 62 -6.22 7.41 4.58
CA GLU A 62 -7.19 6.34 4.36
C GLU A 62 -7.28 5.39 5.57
N GLU A 63 -6.14 5.06 6.20
CA GLU A 63 -6.14 4.34 7.47
C GLU A 63 -6.79 5.13 8.60
N ARG A 64 -6.65 6.46 8.62
CA ARG A 64 -7.38 7.30 9.58
C ARG A 64 -8.87 7.26 9.35
N ALA A 65 -9.31 7.38 8.10
CA ALA A 65 -10.73 7.30 7.76
C ALA A 65 -11.32 5.94 8.19
N LEU A 66 -10.57 4.85 7.99
CA LEU A 66 -10.95 3.53 8.47
C LEU A 66 -11.04 3.48 10.01
N LEU A 67 -10.01 3.96 10.72
CA LEU A 67 -10.00 3.97 12.19
C LEU A 67 -11.11 4.86 12.77
N GLU A 68 -11.45 5.97 12.11
CA GLU A 68 -12.56 6.83 12.48
C GLU A 68 -13.92 6.15 12.23
N ALA A 69 -14.07 5.44 11.10
CA ALA A 69 -15.26 4.63 10.80
C ALA A 69 -15.46 3.47 11.79
N MET A 70 -14.40 3.01 12.47
CA MET A 70 -14.50 2.00 13.53
C MET A 70 -15.03 2.55 14.86
N LYS A 71 -14.91 3.87 15.13
CA LYS A 71 -15.36 4.48 16.40
C LYS A 71 -16.80 4.14 16.82
N PRO A 72 -17.83 4.14 15.94
CA PRO A 72 -19.20 3.80 16.33
C PRO A 72 -19.36 2.35 16.82
N PHE A 73 -18.45 1.44 16.45
CA PHE A 73 -18.51 0.02 16.82
C PHE A 73 -17.68 -0.32 18.08
N LEU A 74 -17.09 0.67 18.73
CA LEU A 74 -16.17 0.48 19.86
C LEU A 74 -16.78 0.95 21.17
N SER A 75 -16.47 0.22 22.24
CA SER A 75 -16.79 0.65 23.60
C SER A 75 -16.04 1.93 23.97
N GLU A 76 -16.57 2.69 24.93
CA GLU A 76 -16.00 3.98 25.35
C GLU A 76 -14.50 3.89 25.66
N ARG A 77 -14.12 2.88 26.46
CA ARG A 77 -12.72 2.63 26.81
C ARG A 77 -11.83 2.36 25.60
N ARG A 78 -12.35 1.73 24.54
CA ARG A 78 -11.62 1.49 23.29
C ARG A 78 -11.54 2.74 22.41
N ARG A 79 -12.60 3.57 22.37
CA ARG A 79 -12.61 4.86 21.66
C ARG A 79 -11.53 5.79 22.22
N GLU A 80 -11.43 5.92 23.54
CA GLU A 80 -10.43 6.76 24.19
C GLU A 80 -8.98 6.33 23.89
N LYS A 81 -8.73 5.02 23.90
CA LYS A 81 -7.41 4.47 23.54
C LYS A 81 -7.06 4.75 22.08
N MET A 82 -8.03 4.60 21.19
CA MET A 82 -7.88 4.91 19.76
C MET A 82 -7.55 6.39 19.56
N ASP A 83 -8.29 7.29 20.18
CA ASP A 83 -8.07 8.74 20.04
C ASP A 83 -6.67 9.15 20.54
N LYS A 84 -6.21 8.56 21.64
CA LYS A 84 -4.84 8.76 22.15
C LYS A 84 -3.80 8.25 21.16
N ALA A 85 -3.97 7.03 20.64
CA ALA A 85 -3.06 6.45 19.66
C ALA A 85 -3.01 7.28 18.37
N MET A 86 -4.15 7.76 17.87
CA MET A 86 -4.21 8.62 16.69
C MET A 86 -3.48 9.95 16.88
N LYS A 87 -3.57 10.55 18.06
CA LYS A 87 -2.83 11.77 18.41
C LYS A 87 -1.32 11.49 18.47
N LEU A 88 -0.91 10.41 19.11
CA LEU A 88 0.49 9.99 19.18
C LEU A 88 1.06 9.72 17.78
N ALA A 89 0.31 9.04 16.91
CA ALA A 89 0.71 8.78 15.53
C ALA A 89 0.83 10.07 14.69
N ARG A 90 -0.01 11.09 14.95
CA ARG A 90 0.16 12.44 14.35
C ARG A 90 1.49 13.04 14.77
N LEU A 91 1.76 13.06 16.08
CA LEU A 91 2.97 13.65 16.64
C LEU A 91 4.23 12.91 16.17
N ALA A 92 4.23 11.58 16.21
CA ALA A 92 5.35 10.76 15.70
C ALA A 92 5.55 10.94 14.19
N GLY A 93 4.46 11.05 13.43
CA GLY A 93 4.53 11.34 12.00
C GLY A 93 5.15 12.70 11.69
N LEU A 94 4.79 13.75 12.45
CA LEU A 94 5.36 15.08 12.32
C LEU A 94 6.81 15.13 12.79
N ALA A 95 7.14 14.45 13.90
CA ALA A 95 8.50 14.32 14.40
C ALA A 95 9.40 13.60 13.40
N GLY A 96 8.91 12.55 12.73
CA GLY A 96 9.64 11.87 11.66
C GLY A 96 9.86 12.75 10.43
N ILE A 97 8.88 13.56 10.04
CA ILE A 97 9.03 14.53 8.93
C ILE A 97 10.08 15.60 9.31
N ALA A 98 9.97 16.17 10.52
CA ALA A 98 10.95 17.14 11.01
C ALA A 98 12.35 16.52 11.11
N ALA A 99 12.49 15.32 11.68
CA ALA A 99 13.77 14.63 11.77
C ALA A 99 14.39 14.34 10.39
N ALA A 100 13.58 14.00 9.38
CA ALA A 100 14.06 13.83 8.00
C ALA A 100 14.50 15.16 7.37
N GLU A 101 13.78 16.25 7.63
CA GLU A 101 14.11 17.60 7.13
C GLU A 101 15.37 18.18 7.80
N PHE A 102 15.59 17.88 9.08
CA PHE A 102 16.78 18.27 9.83
C PHE A 102 17.95 17.29 9.72
N GLY A 103 17.81 16.21 8.92
CA GLY A 103 18.86 15.21 8.74
C GLY A 103 19.20 14.40 10.01
N LEU A 104 18.33 14.41 11.01
CA LEU A 104 18.48 13.71 12.30
C LEU A 104 18.08 12.22 12.23
N GLY A 105 18.08 11.62 11.04
CA GLY A 105 17.93 10.19 10.87
C GLY A 105 19.24 9.48 11.16
N GLU A 106 19.58 9.31 12.44
CA GLU A 106 20.71 8.49 12.82
C GLU A 106 20.48 7.02 12.42
N LYS A 107 21.57 6.46 11.93
CA LYS A 107 21.79 5.08 11.52
C LYS A 107 21.26 4.12 12.59
N GLU A 108 20.58 3.06 12.16
CA GLU A 108 20.56 1.82 12.93
C GLU A 108 22.01 1.32 13.02
N GLU A 109 22.69 1.66 14.10
CA GLU A 109 23.90 1.00 14.56
C GLU A 109 23.55 0.33 15.88
N GLY A 110 23.49 -1.00 15.83
CA GLY A 110 23.13 -1.90 16.92
C GLY A 110 23.70 -3.28 16.61
N ASP A 111 25.01 -3.37 16.83
CA ASP A 111 25.95 -4.49 16.74
C ASP A 111 25.58 -5.68 17.65
N VAL A 112 25.60 -6.92 17.13
CA VAL A 112 26.31 -8.15 17.58
C VAL A 112 26.18 -9.23 16.49
#